data_AF-A0A8X8A244-F1
#
_entry.id   AF-A0A8X8A244-F1
#
_cell.length_a   1.000
_cell.length_b   1.000
_cell.length_c   1.000
_cell.angle_alpha   90.00
_cell.angle_beta   90.00
_cell.angle_gamma   90.00
#
_symmetry.space_group_name_H-M   'P 1'
#
loop_
_entity.id
_entity.type
_entity.pdbx_description
1 polymer ?
#
loop_
_entity_poly.entity_id
_entity_poly.type
_entity_poly.pdbx_seq_one_letter_code
_entity_poly.pdbx_strand_id
1 'polypeptide(L)'
;MVVRRNKKSQEDKEDCFKKLVKRKLELKEWLRVHGDHVKSEAVEKAITQIMMGEEAEEMRSRAKKLGETTRKAVEEGGSSCSDFNALIE
;
A
#
# COMPACT_ATOMS: atom_id res chain seq x y z
N MET A 1 9.48 -45.19 15.52
CA MET A 1 10.32 -44.11 14.95
C MET A 1 9.87 -42.78 15.58
N VAL A 2 10.58 -42.27 16.59
CA VAL A 2 10.17 -41.02 17.26
C VAL A 2 10.67 -39.86 16.41
N VAL A 3 9.74 -39.13 15.77
CA VAL A 3 10.04 -37.91 15.02
C VAL A 3 10.56 -36.88 16.01
N ARG A 4 11.89 -36.75 16.10
CA ARG A 4 12.54 -35.67 16.84
C ARG A 4 12.16 -34.35 16.17
N ARG A 5 11.21 -33.62 16.77
CA ARG A 5 10.93 -32.24 16.36
C ARG A 5 12.21 -31.43 16.57
N ASN A 6 12.82 -31.00 15.46
CA ASN A 6 14.04 -30.20 15.48
C ASN A 6 13.78 -28.89 16.25
N LYS A 7 14.60 -28.63 17.27
CA LYS A 7 14.50 -27.45 18.14
C LYS A 7 14.59 -26.15 17.34
N LYS A 8 15.37 -26.15 16.24
CA LYS A 8 15.51 -25.03 15.30
C LYS A 8 14.17 -24.63 14.66
N SER A 9 13.42 -25.61 14.13
CA SER A 9 12.11 -25.36 13.51
C SER A 9 11.01 -24.95 14.49
N GLN A 10 11.23 -25.09 15.81
CA GLN A 10 10.31 -24.58 16.83
C GLN A 10 10.64 -23.12 17.15
N GLU A 11 11.93 -22.77 17.25
CA GLU A 11 12.37 -21.38 17.46
C GLU A 11 12.02 -20.48 16.26
N ASP A 12 12.14 -20.97 15.03
CA ASP A 12 11.77 -20.22 13.82
C ASP A 12 10.26 -19.90 13.76
N LYS A 13 9.42 -20.80 14.29
CA LYS A 13 7.96 -20.59 14.38
C LYS A 13 7.61 -19.56 15.45
N GLU A 14 8.27 -19.62 16.59
CA GLU A 14 8.16 -18.64 17.68
C GLU A 14 8.58 -17.24 17.20
N ASP A 15 9.69 -17.13 16.45
CA ASP A 15 10.18 -15.87 15.90
C ASP A 15 9.22 -15.29 14.84
N CYS A 16 8.71 -16.14 13.94
CA CYS A 16 7.69 -15.73 12.97
C CYS A 16 6.41 -15.23 13.66
N PHE A 17 5.95 -15.91 14.72
CA PHE A 17 4.80 -15.49 15.50
C PHE A 17 5.04 -14.16 16.21
N LYS A 18 6.22 -13.97 16.83
CA LYS A 18 6.62 -12.70 17.46
C LYS A 18 6.68 -11.55 16.45
N LYS A 19 7.22 -11.79 15.25
CA LYS A 19 7.23 -10.81 14.15
C LYS A 19 5.82 -10.44 13.66
N LEU A 20 4.90 -11.40 13.63
CA LEU A 20 3.51 -11.17 13.21
C LEU A 20 2.72 -10.38 14.27
N VAL A 21 2.89 -10.71 15.55
CA VAL A 21 2.28 -9.98 16.67
C VAL A 21 2.83 -8.54 16.76
N LYS A 22 4.14 -8.35 16.59
CA LYS A 22 4.79 -7.03 16.61
C LYS A 22 4.24 -6.10 15.51
N ARG A 23 4.16 -6.58 14.26
CA ARG A 23 3.54 -5.82 13.15
C ARG A 23 2.10 -5.41 13.44
N LYS A 24 1.32 -6.30 14.07
CA LYS A 24 -0.09 -6.03 14.40
C LYS A 24 -0.24 -4.96 15.49
N LEU A 25 0.69 -4.91 16.45
CA LEU A 25 0.74 -3.89 17.49
C LEU A 25 1.16 -2.53 16.92
N GLU A 26 2.18 -2.49 16.05
CA GLU A 26 2.64 -1.29 15.37
C GLU A 26 1.52 -0.62 14.56
N LEU A 27 0.71 -1.40 13.83
CA LEU A 27 -0.46 -0.89 13.11
C LEU A 27 -1.55 -0.33 14.04
N LYS A 28 -1.76 -0.95 15.21
CA LYS A 28 -2.72 -0.48 16.22
C LYS A 28 -2.30 0.83 16.88
N GLU A 29 -0.99 1.07 16.99
CA GLU A 29 -0.42 2.32 17.51
C GLU A 29 -0.62 3.46 16.50
N TRP A 30 -0.27 3.23 15.22
CA TRP A 30 -0.46 4.19 14.14
C TRP A 30 -1.91 4.61 13.96
N LEU A 31 -2.86 3.66 14.06
CA LEU A 31 -4.29 3.96 13.97
C LEU A 31 -4.80 4.82 15.14
N ARG A 32 -4.21 4.68 16.33
CA ARG A 32 -4.59 5.43 17.53
C ARG A 32 -4.00 6.83 17.55
N VAL A 33 -2.82 7.03 16.97
CA VAL A 33 -2.09 8.30 17.04
C VAL A 33 -2.43 9.22 15.86
N HIS A 34 -2.88 8.71 14.71
CA HIS A 34 -3.19 9.51 13.50
C HIS A 34 -4.61 9.29 12.95
N GLY A 35 -5.49 8.64 13.72
CA GLY A 35 -6.86 8.40 13.30
C GLY A 35 -7.72 9.66 13.34
N ASP A 36 -7.62 10.53 12.34
CA ASP A 36 -8.68 11.50 12.05
C ASP A 36 -9.93 10.72 11.64
N HIS A 37 -10.93 10.72 12.51
CA HIS A 37 -12.17 10.00 12.28
C HIS A 37 -13.02 10.80 11.30
N VAL A 38 -13.09 10.35 10.04
CA VAL A 38 -13.98 10.94 9.03
C VAL A 38 -15.39 10.39 9.22
N LYS A 39 -16.37 11.29 9.35
CA LYS A 39 -17.79 10.90 9.41
C LYS A 39 -18.21 10.23 8.09
N SER A 40 -19.03 9.20 8.16
CA SER A 40 -19.51 8.46 6.98
C SER A 40 -20.18 9.36 5.94
N GLU A 41 -20.92 10.38 6.38
CA GLU A 41 -21.57 11.36 5.51
C GLU A 41 -20.57 12.15 4.64
N ALA A 42 -19.40 12.47 5.18
CA ALA A 42 -18.35 13.16 4.42
C ALA A 42 -17.77 12.24 3.32
N VAL A 43 -17.65 10.94 3.62
CA VAL A 43 -17.22 9.93 2.65
C VAL A 43 -18.25 9.77 1.53
N GLU A 44 -19.54 9.68 1.88
CA GLU A 44 -20.63 9.56 0.90
C GLU A 44 -20.68 10.76 -0.06
N LYS A 45 -20.54 11.98 0.47
CA LYS A 45 -20.47 13.21 -0.33
C LYS A 45 -19.27 13.21 -1.27
N ALA A 46 -18.08 12.84 -0.78
CA ALA A 46 -16.88 12.77 -1.61
C ALA A 46 -17.00 11.73 -2.74
N ILE A 47 -17.53 10.54 -2.44
CA ILE A 47 -17.78 9.50 -3.45
C ILE A 47 -18.76 10.02 -4.50
N THR A 48 -19.85 10.66 -4.07
CA THR A 48 -20.86 11.20 -4.98
C THR A 48 -20.27 12.27 -5.90
N GLN A 49 -19.44 13.17 -5.36
CA GLN A 49 -18.73 14.18 -6.15
C GLN A 49 -17.78 13.55 -7.18
N ILE A 50 -17.01 12.52 -6.81
CA ILE A 50 -16.05 11.87 -7.72
C ILE A 50 -16.74 10.98 -8.77
N MET A 51 -17.93 10.44 -8.47
CA MET A 51 -18.65 9.54 -9.38
C MET A 51 -19.66 10.26 -10.27
N MET A 52 -20.46 11.15 -9.70
CA MET A 52 -21.64 11.75 -10.35
C MET A 52 -21.64 13.29 -10.34
N GLY A 53 -20.63 13.93 -9.73
CA GLY A 53 -20.51 15.38 -9.73
C GLY A 53 -20.26 15.97 -11.12
N GLU A 54 -20.54 17.25 -11.29
CA GLU A 54 -20.32 17.99 -12.54
C GLU A 54 -18.85 17.92 -13.00
N GLU A 55 -17.91 18.06 -12.06
CA GLU A 55 -16.46 18.01 -12.32
C GLU A 55 -15.88 16.58 -12.34
N ALA A 56 -16.71 15.57 -12.06
CA ALA A 56 -16.27 14.19 -11.85
C ALA A 56 -15.53 13.61 -13.07
N GLU A 57 -16.03 13.91 -14.27
CA GLU A 57 -15.45 13.42 -15.52
C GLU A 57 -14.08 14.04 -15.78
N GLU A 58 -13.93 15.35 -15.57
CA GLU A 58 -12.65 16.05 -15.72
C GLU A 58 -11.61 15.51 -14.73
N MET A 59 -12.00 15.33 -13.46
CA MET A 59 -11.14 14.75 -12.43
C MET A 59 -10.63 13.36 -12.82
N ARG A 60 -11.52 12.49 -13.31
CA ARG A 60 -11.16 11.13 -13.76
C ARG A 60 -10.27 11.15 -15.00
N SER A 61 -10.55 12.03 -15.95
CA SER A 61 -9.75 12.18 -17.17
C SER A 61 -8.31 12.59 -16.86
N ARG A 62 -8.13 13.56 -15.95
CA ARG A 62 -6.81 13.99 -15.46
C ARG A 62 -6.07 12.87 -14.75
N ALA A 63 -6.74 12.14 -13.86
CA ALA A 63 -6.16 10.99 -13.17
C ALA A 63 -5.71 9.89 -14.15
N LYS A 64 -6.52 9.60 -15.17
CA LYS A 64 -6.20 8.62 -16.22
C LYS A 64 -4.96 9.03 -17.02
N LYS A 65 -4.89 10.30 -17.45
CA LYS A 65 -3.73 10.83 -18.18
C LYS A 65 -2.45 10.70 -17.36
N LEU A 66 -2.51 11.03 -16.07
CA LEU A 66 -1.38 10.85 -15.17
C LEU A 66 -0.97 9.37 -15.06
N GLY A 67 -1.93 8.47 -14.87
CA GLY A 67 -1.69 7.03 -14.81
C GLY A 67 -1.01 6.48 -16.06
N GLU A 68 -1.42 6.92 -17.24
CA GLU A 68 -0.79 6.54 -18.52
C GLU A 68 0.65 7.04 -18.62
N THR A 69 0.92 8.28 -18.19
CA THR A 69 2.30 8.82 -18.19
C THR A 69 3.20 8.09 -17.21
N THR A 70 2.71 7.80 -16.00
CA THR A 70 3.47 7.05 -15.00
C THR A 70 3.75 5.64 -15.50
N ARG A 71 2.77 4.98 -16.12
CA ARG A 71 2.97 3.64 -16.69
C ARG A 71 4.07 3.63 -17.74
N LYS A 72 4.08 4.59 -18.67
CA LYS A 72 5.15 4.75 -19.66
C LYS A 72 6.51 5.03 -19.03
N ALA A 73 6.55 5.81 -17.94
CA ALA A 73 7.81 6.14 -17.26
C ALA A 73 8.46 4.93 -16.58
N VAL A 74 7.66 3.96 -16.10
CA VAL A 74 8.15 2.75 -15.42
C VAL A 74 8.28 1.52 -16.34
N GLU A 75 7.78 1.59 -17.57
CA GLU A 75 7.99 0.54 -18.59
C GLU A 75 9.48 0.39 -18.92
N GLU A 76 9.85 -0.74 -19.54
CA GLU A 76 11.23 -1.01 -19.94
C GLU A 76 11.69 0.03 -20.99
N GLY A 77 12.81 0.71 -20.71
CA GLY A 77 13.25 1.87 -21.49
C GLY A 77 12.52 3.18 -21.18
N GLY A 78 11.63 3.18 -20.18
CA GLY A 78 10.97 4.37 -19.65
C GLY A 78 11.89 5.18 -18.73
N SER A 79 11.61 6.47 -18.60
CA SER A 79 12.49 7.42 -17.90
C SER A 79 12.77 7.04 -16.46
N SER A 80 11.76 6.71 -15.66
CA SER A 80 11.96 6.34 -14.24
C SER A 80 12.75 5.04 -14.08
N CYS A 81 12.59 4.10 -15.02
CA CYS A 81 13.37 2.87 -15.04
C CYS A 81 14.84 3.16 -15.40
N SER A 82 15.08 3.99 -16.42
CA SER A 82 16.42 4.44 -16.82
C SER A 82 17.12 5.26 -15.73
N ASP A 83 16.42 6.18 -15.08
CA ASP A 83 16.95 7.02 -13.99
C ASP A 83 17.33 6.16 -12.77
N PHE A 84 16.50 5.15 -12.45
CA PHE A 84 16.81 4.20 -11.38
C PHE A 84 18.05 3.38 -11.71
N ASN A 85 18.18 2.88 -12.95
CA ASN A 85 19.35 2.13 -13.39
C ASN A 85 20.63 2.97 -13.32
N ALA A 86 20.56 4.24 -13.74
CA ALA A 86 21.69 5.17 -13.68
C ALA A 86 22.14 5.53 -12.26
N LEU A 87 21.28 5.35 -11.24
CA LEU A 87 21.63 5.59 -9.84
C LEU A 87 22.34 4.39 -9.19
N ILE A 88 22.01 3.18 -9.64
CA ILE A 88 22.54 1.94 -9.04
C ILE A 88 23.83 1.45 -9.72
N GLU A 89 24.09 1.87 -10.96
CA GLU A 89 25.34 1.64 -11.70
C GLU A 89 26.42 2.67 -11.36
#